data_AF-A0A846SWB6-F1
#
_entry.id   AF-A0A846SWB6-F1
#
_cell.length_a   1.000
_cell.length_b   1.000
_cell.length_c   1.000
_cell.angle_alpha   90.00
_cell.angle_beta   90.00
_cell.angle_gamma   90.00
#
_symmetry.space_group_name_H-M   'P 1'
#
loop_
_entity.id
_entity.type
_entity.pdbx_description
1 polymer ?
#
loop_
_entity_poly.entity_id
_entity_poly.type
_entity_poly.pdbx_seq_one_letter_code
_entity_poly.pdbx_strand_id
1 'polypeptide(L)'
;MNERSIALVNDCRSPVSAVHQVAFDKLAGWFADPKIGAKDGPGWVPAEIGIGPRTAERVKSISYLALDVEADAEPVKDDNGEPLRDPHGDIIKRVIGPEPPSVDDMLAELTLHGWRCSLHTSYSHGGAILPEGIAHPRYRLIFDLARCWRPLN
;
A
#
# COMPACT_ATOMS: atom_id res chain seq x y z
N MET A 1 17.17 -12.91 -13.39
CA MET A 1 15.85 -12.32 -13.05
C MET A 1 15.86 -10.88 -13.52
N ASN A 2 14.78 -10.39 -14.14
CA ASN A 2 14.74 -9.01 -14.63
C ASN A 2 14.52 -8.04 -13.45
N GLU A 3 15.46 -7.13 -13.27
CA GLU A 3 15.32 -6.01 -12.34
C GLU A 3 14.36 -4.96 -12.92
N ARG A 4 13.66 -4.23 -12.05
CA ARG A 4 12.79 -3.12 -12.45
C ARG A 4 13.08 -1.87 -11.68
N SER A 5 12.76 -0.74 -12.33
CA SER A 5 12.90 0.58 -11.75
C SER A 5 11.83 0.81 -10.69
N ILE A 6 12.25 1.21 -9.50
CA ILE A 6 11.38 1.75 -8.45
C ILE A 6 12.02 3.03 -7.93
N ALA A 7 11.18 3.94 -7.43
CA ALA A 7 11.63 5.18 -6.81
C ALA A 7 11.32 5.19 -5.31
N LEU A 8 12.13 5.88 -4.51
CA LEU A 8 11.90 6.08 -3.08
C LEU A 8 11.45 7.51 -2.80
N VAL A 9 10.61 7.67 -1.77
CA VAL A 9 10.09 8.94 -1.27
C VAL A 9 10.16 8.97 0.26
N ASN A 10 10.32 10.15 0.85
CA ASN A 10 10.37 10.27 2.31
C ASN A 10 8.99 10.19 2.96
N ASP A 11 7.93 10.54 2.21
CA ASP A 11 6.53 10.49 2.62
C ASP A 11 5.60 10.57 1.40
N CYS A 12 4.29 10.59 1.64
CA CYS A 12 3.26 10.64 0.60
C CYS A 12 3.16 11.99 -0.15
N ARG A 13 3.91 13.02 0.20
CA ARG A 13 3.94 14.37 -0.41
C ARG A 13 5.32 14.74 -0.96
N SER A 14 6.34 14.01 -0.56
CA SER A 14 7.73 14.25 -0.93
C SER A 14 8.03 13.96 -2.41
N PRO A 15 9.00 14.69 -3.01
CA PRO A 15 9.56 14.32 -4.30
C PRO A 15 10.29 12.97 -4.23
N VAL A 16 10.57 12.40 -5.39
CA VAL A 16 11.44 11.22 -5.52
C VAL A 16 12.85 11.59 -5.05
N SER A 17 13.34 10.89 -4.04
CA SER A 17 14.67 11.10 -3.44
C SER A 17 15.73 10.16 -4.00
N ALA A 18 15.34 8.94 -4.42
CA ALA A 18 16.24 7.96 -5.01
C ALA A 18 15.52 7.05 -6.02
N VAL A 19 16.30 6.39 -6.88
CA VAL A 19 15.82 5.42 -7.87
C VAL A 19 16.69 4.18 -7.79
N HIS A 20 16.07 3.01 -7.84
CA HIS A 20 16.74 1.71 -7.77
C HIS A 20 16.26 0.78 -8.88
N GLN A 21 17.17 -0.07 -9.35
CA GLN A 21 16.81 -1.29 -10.07
C GLN A 21 16.80 -2.43 -9.07
N VAL A 22 15.66 -3.12 -8.97
CA VAL A 22 15.45 -4.14 -7.93
C VAL A 22 14.79 -5.37 -8.54
N ALA A 23 15.33 -6.56 -8.23
CA ALA A 23 14.67 -7.82 -8.53
C ALA A 23 13.47 -8.02 -7.60
N PHE A 24 12.39 -8.63 -8.09
CA PHE A 24 11.14 -8.78 -7.33
C PHE A 24 11.34 -9.42 -5.95
N ASP A 25 12.12 -10.50 -5.86
CA ASP A 25 12.35 -11.22 -4.59
C ASP A 25 13.09 -10.34 -3.57
N LYS A 26 13.98 -9.46 -4.03
CA LYS A 26 14.66 -8.47 -3.19
C LYS A 26 13.70 -7.40 -2.71
N LEU A 27 12.79 -6.95 -3.57
CA LEU A 27 11.74 -6.00 -3.22
C LEU A 27 10.78 -6.61 -2.18
N ALA A 28 10.36 -7.87 -2.36
CA ALA A 28 9.54 -8.59 -1.39
C ALA A 28 10.25 -8.68 -0.02
N GLY A 29 11.56 -8.94 -0.02
CA GLY A 29 12.37 -8.93 1.21
C GLY A 29 12.40 -7.58 1.94
N TRP A 30 12.18 -6.44 1.26
CA TRP A 30 12.09 -5.14 1.94
C TRP A 30 10.81 -4.96 2.75
N PHE A 31 9.77 -5.72 2.45
CA PHE A 31 8.45 -5.68 3.09
C PHE A 31 8.16 -6.91 3.95
N ALA A 32 9.14 -7.79 4.15
CA ALA A 32 8.98 -9.00 4.95
C ALA A 32 8.65 -8.68 6.42
N ASP A 33 9.14 -7.54 6.92
CA ASP A 33 8.98 -7.14 8.32
C ASP A 33 8.18 -5.82 8.43
N PRO A 34 7.03 -5.81 9.12
CA PRO A 34 6.28 -4.58 9.36
C PRO A 34 7.10 -3.64 10.24
N LYS A 35 7.13 -2.35 9.88
CA LYS A 35 7.79 -1.31 10.68
C LYS A 35 6.75 -0.43 11.35
N ILE A 36 6.86 -0.27 12.66
CA ILE A 36 6.07 0.69 13.43
C ILE A 36 6.64 2.09 13.17
N GLY A 37 5.78 3.03 12.78
CA GLY A 37 6.17 4.41 12.48
C GLY A 37 4.99 5.28 12.12
N ALA A 38 5.26 6.53 11.73
CA ALA A 38 4.23 7.45 11.26
C ALA A 38 3.53 6.90 10.00
N LYS A 39 2.22 7.12 9.92
CA LYS A 39 1.38 6.69 8.78
C LYS A 39 1.91 7.18 7.43
N ASP A 40 2.36 8.43 7.37
CA ASP A 40 2.95 9.07 6.18
C ASP A 40 4.48 8.97 6.17
N GLY A 41 5.04 7.82 6.57
CA GLY A 41 6.49 7.60 6.57
C GLY A 41 7.09 7.33 5.18
N PRO A 42 8.38 6.97 5.12
CA PRO A 42 9.07 6.64 3.88
C PRO A 42 8.32 5.59 3.06
N GLY A 43 8.31 5.81 1.75
CA GLY A 43 7.58 4.99 0.80
C GLY A 43 8.35 4.78 -0.50
N TRP A 44 7.67 4.14 -1.43
CA TRP A 44 8.21 3.86 -2.75
C TRP A 44 7.15 4.06 -3.83
N VAL A 45 7.60 4.26 -5.06
CA VAL A 45 6.76 4.39 -6.24
C VAL A 45 7.06 3.22 -7.17
N PRO A 46 6.06 2.40 -7.54
CA PRO A 46 6.23 1.22 -8.38
C PRO A 46 6.41 1.55 -9.87
N ALA A 47 7.23 2.55 -10.19
CA ALA A 47 7.32 3.11 -11.53
C ALA A 47 8.73 3.57 -11.87
N GLU A 48 9.02 3.59 -13.16
CA GLU A 48 10.17 4.29 -13.72
C GLU A 48 9.90 5.79 -13.75
N ILE A 49 10.47 6.50 -12.78
CA ILE A 49 10.41 7.95 -12.63
C ILE A 49 11.77 8.46 -12.14
N GLY A 50 12.20 9.63 -12.61
CA GLY A 50 13.46 10.25 -12.17
C GLY A 50 13.32 11.01 -10.85
N ILE A 51 14.46 11.24 -10.18
CA ILE A 51 14.58 12.11 -8.99
C ILE A 51 13.91 13.46 -9.25
N GLY A 52 13.18 13.99 -8.26
CA GLY A 52 12.44 15.25 -8.35
C GLY A 52 10.92 15.09 -8.20
N PRO A 53 10.11 16.04 -8.72
CA PRO A 53 8.66 16.10 -8.49
C PRO A 53 7.90 14.82 -8.84
N ARG A 54 7.01 14.35 -7.98
CA ARG A 54 6.25 13.13 -8.23
C ARG A 54 4.94 13.42 -8.98
N THR A 55 5.05 13.62 -10.29
CA THR A 55 3.91 13.89 -11.19
C THR A 55 3.73 12.79 -12.23
N ALA A 56 2.50 12.61 -12.71
CA ALA A 56 2.16 11.52 -13.63
C ALA A 56 2.90 11.62 -14.96
N GLU A 57 3.14 12.84 -15.46
CA GLU A 57 3.77 13.12 -16.75
C GLU A 57 5.26 12.70 -16.78
N ARG A 58 5.87 12.54 -15.60
CA ARG A 58 7.27 12.10 -15.47
C ARG A 58 7.41 10.58 -15.41
N VAL A 59 6.29 9.85 -15.30
CA VAL A 59 6.28 8.39 -15.24
C VAL A 59 6.46 7.83 -16.65
N LYS A 60 7.55 7.12 -16.87
CA LYS A 60 7.86 6.50 -18.18
C LYS A 60 7.20 5.14 -18.33
N SER A 61 7.17 4.38 -17.25
CA SER A 61 6.57 3.04 -17.21
C SER A 61 6.20 2.65 -15.79
N ILE A 62 5.21 1.78 -15.64
CA ILE A 62 4.81 1.16 -14.37
C ILE A 62 5.47 -0.21 -14.27
N SER A 63 6.24 -0.40 -13.20
CA SER A 63 7.01 -1.61 -12.92
C SER A 63 6.17 -2.68 -12.22
N TYR A 64 5.32 -2.27 -11.29
CA TYR A 64 4.47 -3.14 -10.48
C TYR A 64 3.07 -2.55 -10.34
N LEU A 65 2.06 -3.41 -10.19
CA LEU A 65 0.73 -2.99 -9.77
C LEU A 65 0.61 -3.22 -8.27
N ALA A 66 0.40 -2.15 -7.52
CA ALA A 66 0.15 -2.20 -6.08
C ALA A 66 -1.33 -1.92 -5.81
N LEU A 67 -2.02 -2.85 -5.17
CA LEU A 67 -3.42 -2.71 -4.78
C LEU A 67 -3.51 -2.73 -3.27
N ASP A 68 -4.08 -1.67 -2.69
CA ASP A 68 -4.45 -1.66 -1.28
C ASP A 68 -5.78 -2.40 -1.12
N VAL A 69 -5.79 -3.39 -0.24
CA VAL A 69 -6.96 -4.18 0.11
C VAL A 69 -7.31 -3.88 1.55
N GLU A 70 -8.47 -3.26 1.72
CA GLU A 70 -9.08 -2.92 3.00
C GLU A 70 -10.59 -2.89 2.84
N ALA A 71 -11.33 -3.07 3.93
CA ALA A 71 -12.77 -2.92 3.92
C ALA A 71 -13.16 -1.43 3.73
N ASP A 72 -14.29 -1.19 3.08
CA ASP A 72 -14.86 0.14 3.01
C ASP A 72 -15.21 0.64 4.42
N ALA A 73 -14.76 1.84 4.74
CA ALA A 73 -14.94 2.42 6.07
C ALA A 73 -15.21 3.93 6.00
N GLU A 74 -16.13 4.39 6.84
CA GLU A 74 -16.53 5.80 6.93
C GLU A 74 -16.05 6.44 8.24
N PRO A 75 -15.70 7.74 8.23
CA PRO A 75 -15.41 8.48 9.45
C PRO A 75 -16.59 8.43 10.42
N VAL A 76 -16.31 8.12 11.69
CA VAL A 76 -17.28 8.32 12.76
C VAL A 76 -17.33 9.80 13.08
N LYS A 77 -18.53 10.37 13.14
CA LYS A 77 -18.73 11.81 13.38
C LYS A 77 -19.33 12.06 14.75
N ASP A 78 -19.02 13.21 15.34
CA ASP A 78 -19.68 13.72 16.55
C ASP A 78 -21.06 14.32 16.23
N ASP A 79 -21.74 14.84 17.26
CA ASP A 79 -23.07 15.45 17.13
C ASP A 79 -23.08 16.69 16.21
N ASN A 80 -21.92 17.31 15.96
CA ASN A 80 -21.77 18.46 15.06
C ASN A 80 -21.43 18.03 13.63
N GLY A 81 -21.25 16.73 13.38
CA GLY A 81 -20.85 16.19 12.08
C GLY A 81 -19.33 16.18 11.83
N GLU A 82 -18.52 16.51 12.82
CA GLU A 82 -17.06 16.54 12.70
C GLU A 82 -16.45 15.15 12.96
N PRO A 83 -15.41 14.71 12.22
CA PRO A 83 -14.79 13.41 12.43
C PRO A 83 -14.16 13.28 13.83
N LEU A 84 -14.54 12.23 14.54
CA LEU A 84 -13.89 11.83 15.79
C LEU A 84 -12.45 11.41 15.52
N ARG A 85 -11.58 11.69 16.48
CA ARG A 85 -10.16 11.37 16.42
C ARG A 85 -9.73 10.55 17.63
N ASP A 86 -8.81 9.63 17.41
CA ASP A 86 -8.18 8.87 18.48
C ASP A 86 -7.14 9.73 19.24
N PRO A 87 -6.54 9.23 20.34
CA PRO A 87 -5.52 9.97 21.09
C PRO A 87 -4.26 10.35 20.28
N HIS A 88 -4.05 9.74 19.12
CA HIS A 88 -2.95 10.04 18.20
C HIS A 88 -3.34 11.06 17.12
N GLY A 89 -4.60 11.51 17.10
CA GLY A 89 -5.14 12.47 16.14
C GLY A 89 -5.62 11.84 14.84
N ASP A 90 -5.59 10.51 14.72
CA ASP A 90 -6.10 9.78 13.56
C ASP A 90 -7.63 9.73 13.57
N ILE A 91 -8.24 9.85 12.40
CA ILE A 91 -9.70 9.79 12.26
C ILE A 91 -10.17 8.37 12.58
N ILE A 92 -11.10 8.26 13.53
CA ILE A 92 -11.78 7.01 13.85
C ILE A 92 -12.76 6.69 12.71
N LYS A 93 -12.67 5.48 12.18
CA LYS A 93 -13.52 4.97 11.10
C LYS A 93 -14.35 3.78 11.56
N ARG A 94 -15.47 3.53 10.88
CA ARG A 94 -16.31 2.34 11.05
C ARG A 94 -16.39 1.61 9.73
N VAL A 95 -16.17 0.30 9.74
CA VAL A 95 -16.36 -0.54 8.55
C VAL A 95 -17.84 -0.60 8.19
N ILE A 96 -18.15 -0.40 6.91
CA ILE A 96 -19.51 -0.39 6.34
C ILE A 96 -19.70 -1.44 5.24
N GLY A 97 -18.60 -2.03 4.76
CA GLY A 97 -18.59 -3.02 3.68
C GLY A 97 -18.24 -4.43 4.16
N PRO A 98 -18.20 -5.39 3.22
CA PRO A 98 -17.68 -6.73 3.51
C PRO A 98 -16.19 -6.65 3.86
N GLU A 99 -15.76 -7.50 4.78
CA GLU A 99 -14.33 -7.69 5.04
C GLU A 99 -13.66 -8.34 3.83
N PRO A 100 -12.44 -7.89 3.47
CA PRO A 100 -11.63 -8.65 2.53
C PRO A 100 -11.28 -10.03 3.13
N PRO A 101 -10.89 -10.99 2.28
CA PRO A 101 -10.42 -12.28 2.75
C PRO A 101 -9.19 -12.11 3.66
N SER A 102 -8.90 -13.13 4.47
CA SER A 102 -7.67 -13.13 5.26
C SER A 102 -6.44 -13.13 4.34
N VAL A 103 -5.30 -12.74 4.89
CA VAL A 103 -4.01 -12.75 4.17
C VAL A 103 -3.68 -14.16 3.68
N ASP A 104 -3.94 -15.18 4.50
CA ASP A 104 -3.69 -16.58 4.17
C ASP A 104 -4.63 -17.08 3.06
N ASP A 105 -5.92 -16.74 3.13
CA ASP A 105 -6.88 -17.10 2.09
C ASP A 105 -6.54 -16.45 0.74
N MET A 106 -6.19 -15.16 0.76
CA MET A 106 -5.77 -14.44 -0.44
C MET A 106 -4.45 -15.01 -0.99
N LEU A 107 -3.49 -15.35 -0.13
CA LEU A 107 -2.24 -16.00 -0.56
C LEU A 107 -2.52 -17.36 -1.22
N ALA A 108 -3.43 -18.16 -0.66
CA ALA A 108 -3.84 -19.43 -1.24
C ALA A 108 -4.45 -19.22 -2.64
N GLU A 109 -5.37 -18.26 -2.79
CA GLU A 109 -6.00 -17.94 -4.07
C GLU A 109 -4.96 -17.51 -5.13
N LEU A 110 -4.07 -16.58 -4.78
CA LEU A 110 -3.01 -16.12 -5.69
C LEU A 110 -2.07 -17.25 -6.12
N THR A 111 -1.78 -18.17 -5.20
CA THR A 111 -0.96 -19.36 -5.46
C THR A 111 -1.67 -20.30 -6.44
N LEU A 112 -2.98 -20.53 -6.25
CA LEU A 112 -3.80 -21.35 -7.14
C LEU A 112 -3.83 -20.80 -8.57
N HIS A 113 -3.89 -19.48 -8.74
CA HIS A 113 -3.83 -18.82 -10.06
C HIS A 113 -2.42 -18.73 -10.65
N GLY A 114 -1.38 -19.10 -9.90
CA GLY A 114 0.01 -19.02 -10.34
C GLY A 114 0.50 -17.60 -10.61
N TRP A 115 -0.09 -16.60 -9.95
CA TRP A 115 0.25 -15.20 -10.16
C TRP A 115 1.53 -14.83 -9.41
N ARG A 116 2.48 -14.21 -10.11
CA ARG A 116 3.71 -13.72 -9.48
C ARG A 116 3.41 -12.43 -8.71
N CYS A 117 3.26 -12.56 -7.40
CA CYS A 117 2.90 -11.46 -6.52
C CYS A 117 3.49 -11.63 -5.11
N SER A 118 3.38 -10.58 -4.30
CA SER A 118 3.71 -10.59 -2.87
C SER A 118 2.62 -9.85 -2.09
N LEU A 119 2.28 -10.35 -0.91
CA LEU A 119 1.42 -9.66 0.04
C LEU A 119 2.27 -8.98 1.11
N HIS A 120 1.84 -7.79 1.52
CA HIS A 120 2.41 -7.10 2.67
C HIS A 120 1.27 -6.59 3.55
N THR A 121 1.21 -7.08 4.78
CA THR A 121 0.19 -6.67 5.76
C THR A 121 0.52 -5.29 6.30
N SER A 122 -0.47 -4.39 6.29
CA SER A 122 -0.39 -3.08 6.93
C SER A 122 -1.41 -3.04 8.06
N TYR A 123 -1.19 -3.84 9.10
CA TYR A 123 -2.02 -3.76 10.30
C TYR A 123 -1.93 -2.34 10.87
N SER A 124 -3.07 -1.66 10.90
CA SER A 124 -3.24 -0.42 11.68
C SER A 124 -3.21 -0.84 13.15
N HIS A 125 -2.08 -0.65 13.84
CA HIS A 125 -1.90 -1.11 15.23
C HIS A 125 -2.58 -0.21 16.28
N GLY A 126 -3.50 0.66 15.89
CA GLY A 126 -4.20 1.58 16.79
C GLY A 126 -5.69 1.53 16.49
N GLY A 127 -6.53 1.47 17.54
CA GLY A 127 -7.99 1.33 17.52
C GLY A 127 -8.79 2.44 16.81
N ALA A 128 -8.28 2.99 15.71
CA ALA A 128 -8.94 3.95 14.84
C ALA A 128 -9.93 3.28 13.85
N ILE A 129 -10.21 1.98 13.98
CA ILE A 129 -11.26 1.29 13.23
C ILE A 129 -12.19 0.58 14.21
N LEU A 130 -13.48 0.84 14.07
CA LEU A 130 -14.55 0.25 14.86
C LEU A 130 -15.18 -0.97 14.15
N PRO A 131 -15.61 -1.97 14.94
CA PRO A 131 -15.57 -2.03 16.41
C PRO A 131 -14.16 -2.30 16.98
N GLU A 132 -13.82 -1.65 18.09
CA GLU A 132 -12.52 -1.84 18.75
C GLU A 132 -12.30 -3.30 19.16
N GLY A 133 -11.06 -3.77 19.02
CA GLY A 133 -10.69 -5.14 19.37
C GLY A 133 -11.01 -6.18 18.31
N ILE A 134 -11.62 -5.79 17.18
CA ILE A 134 -11.77 -6.65 16.00
C ILE A 134 -10.65 -6.35 15.00
N ALA A 135 -9.96 -7.40 14.55
CA ALA A 135 -8.96 -7.28 13.51
C ALA A 135 -9.65 -7.19 12.15
N HIS A 136 -9.43 -6.08 11.45
CA HIS A 136 -9.88 -5.86 10.08
C HIS A 136 -8.70 -6.13 9.13
N PRO A 137 -8.77 -7.15 8.25
CA PRO A 137 -7.66 -7.46 7.35
C PRO A 137 -7.35 -6.27 6.45
N ARG A 138 -6.07 -5.89 6.44
CA ARG A 138 -5.55 -4.80 5.62
C ARG A 138 -4.18 -5.17 5.10
N TYR A 139 -4.05 -5.21 3.79
CA TYR A 139 -2.81 -5.61 3.15
C TYR A 139 -2.68 -4.99 1.76
N ARG A 140 -1.47 -4.99 1.24
CA ARG A 140 -1.15 -4.58 -0.12
C ARG A 140 -0.78 -5.79 -0.95
N LEU A 141 -1.42 -5.93 -2.10
CA LEU A 141 -1.03 -6.88 -3.15
C LEU A 141 -0.08 -6.19 -4.11
N ILE A 142 1.09 -6.79 -4.36
CA ILE A 142 2.06 -6.27 -5.32
C ILE A 142 2.23 -7.30 -6.44
N PHE A 143 1.84 -6.95 -7.65
CA PHE A 143 1.92 -7.81 -8.83
C PHE A 143 3.15 -7.47 -9.69
N ASP A 144 3.92 -8.51 -10.02
CA ASP A 144 4.99 -8.42 -11.02
C ASP A 144 4.40 -8.52 -12.42
N LEU A 145 4.25 -7.38 -13.10
CA LEU A 145 3.62 -7.31 -14.42
C LEU A 145 4.48 -8.04 -15.47
N ALA A 146 3.96 -8.95 -16.30
CA ALA A 146 4.80 -9.66 -17.29
C ALA A 146 5.67 -8.73 -18.19
N ARG A 147 5.20 -7.51 -18.44
CA ARG A 147 5.95 -6.39 -19.03
C ARG A 147 5.59 -5.09 -18.32
N CYS A 148 6.49 -4.12 -18.27
CA CYS A 148 6.15 -2.80 -17.76
C CYS A 148 5.02 -2.18 -18.58
N TRP A 149 4.05 -1.57 -17.90
CA TRP A 149 2.95 -0.88 -18.56
C TRP A 149 3.37 0.55 -18.90
N ARG A 150 3.04 1.03 -20.09
CA ARG A 150 3.29 2.41 -20.49
C ARG A 150 1.98 3.20 -20.33
N PRO A 151 1.98 4.32 -19.59
CA PRO A 151 0.82 5.20 -19.54
C PRO A 151 0.40 5.62 -20.96
N LEU A 152 -0.91 5.75 -21.17
CA LEU A 152 -1.45 6.39 -22.36
C LEU A 152 -1.24 7.90 -22.17
N ASN A 153 -0.36 8.49 -22.98
CA ASN A 153 -0.16 9.94 -23.03
C ASN A 153 -1.28 10.61 -23.84
#